data_AF-Q6XCG8-F1
#
_entry.id   AF-Q6XCG8-F1
#
_cell.length_a   1.000
_cell.length_b   1.000
_cell.length_c   1.000
_cell.angle_alpha   90.00
_cell.angle_beta   90.00
_cell.angle_gamma   90.00
#
_symmetry.space_group_name_H-M   'P 1'
#
loop_
_entity.id
_entity.type
_entity.pdbx_description
1 polymer ?
#
loop_
_entity_poly.entity_id
_entity_poly.type
_entity_poly.pdbx_seq_one_letter_code
_entity_poly.pdbx_strand_id
1 'polypeptide(L)'
;MESLFKSYITFGDESYGYGWFLSEEKIGDKQYKIVEHGGGINGFNTIISRVPADKNLVILLNNTGGTILGEMNEAIRAILYNQTYSQPKKSMAIELLDVFSEQGVKAGTELYKKLKKDPTYGIKEGHINNIGYQLLGSGKKKEAIEVFKINVETFPKSGNAYDSLGEAYLADGEKELAIANYSKSVELDPFEAGRNEGARRQMPSRHQGQGFCCREGCEIRGDRGVRCHRASSGGIIRWKSVTS
;
A
#
# COMPACT_ATOMS: atom_id res chain seq x y z
N MET A 1 -28.06 14.91 -15.44
CA MET A 1 -27.75 13.93 -14.37
C MET A 1 -26.69 12.91 -14.83
N GLU A 2 -26.68 12.51 -16.11
CA GLU A 2 -25.66 11.59 -16.66
C GLU A 2 -24.21 12.09 -16.56
N SER A 3 -24.00 13.42 -16.58
CA SER A 3 -22.67 14.02 -16.43
C SER A 3 -21.98 13.64 -15.13
N LEU A 4 -22.73 13.43 -14.04
CA LEU A 4 -22.18 13.07 -12.71
C LEU A 4 -21.48 11.70 -12.70
N PHE A 5 -21.79 10.83 -13.66
CA PHE A 5 -21.23 9.47 -13.72
C PHE A 5 -20.21 9.33 -14.85
N LYS A 6 -19.79 10.44 -15.48
CA LYS A 6 -18.79 10.38 -16.53
C LYS A 6 -17.39 10.23 -15.92
N SER A 7 -16.62 9.29 -16.44
CA SER A 7 -15.21 9.13 -16.12
C SER A 7 -14.39 10.29 -16.70
N TYR A 8 -13.47 10.84 -15.91
CA TYR A 8 -12.53 11.89 -16.33
C TYR A 8 -11.08 11.47 -16.14
N ILE A 9 -10.80 10.69 -15.09
CA ILE A 9 -9.46 10.19 -14.76
C ILE A 9 -9.57 8.69 -14.56
N THR A 10 -8.71 7.90 -15.19
CA THR A 10 -8.68 6.43 -15.09
C THR A 10 -7.43 5.97 -14.35
N PHE A 11 -7.57 4.98 -13.46
CA PHE A 11 -6.48 4.36 -12.70
C PHE A 11 -6.75 2.87 -12.57
N GLY A 12 -6.07 2.07 -13.40
CA GLY A 12 -6.38 0.64 -13.53
C GLY A 12 -7.79 0.43 -14.09
N ASP A 13 -8.56 -0.44 -13.42
CA ASP A 13 -9.95 -0.76 -13.80
C ASP A 13 -10.98 0.22 -13.21
N GLU A 14 -10.53 1.21 -12.44
CA GLU A 14 -11.37 2.22 -11.81
C GLU A 14 -11.19 3.59 -12.47
N SER A 15 -12.17 4.46 -12.25
CA SER A 15 -12.09 5.84 -12.69
C SER A 15 -12.71 6.81 -11.71
N TYR A 16 -12.40 8.10 -11.87
CA TYR A 16 -12.91 9.17 -11.04
C TYR A 16 -13.54 10.26 -11.89
N GLY A 17 -14.67 10.79 -11.43
CA GLY A 17 -15.40 11.85 -12.13
C GLY A 17 -16.36 12.60 -11.21
N TYR A 18 -16.32 13.93 -11.26
CA TYR A 18 -17.17 14.84 -10.45
C TYR A 18 -17.32 14.46 -8.97
N GLY A 19 -16.23 14.01 -8.33
CA GLY A 19 -16.29 13.63 -6.92
C GLY A 19 -16.86 12.24 -6.69
N TRP A 20 -16.70 11.30 -7.63
CA TRP A 20 -17.12 9.92 -7.50
C TRP A 20 -16.06 8.98 -8.04
N PHE A 21 -15.81 7.90 -7.29
CA PHE A 21 -15.20 6.69 -7.80
C PHE A 21 -16.23 5.92 -8.63
N LEU A 22 -15.80 5.46 -9.78
CA LEU A 22 -16.61 4.81 -10.80
C LEU A 22 -15.91 3.50 -11.16
N SER A 23 -16.60 2.39 -10.94
CA SER A 23 -16.12 1.05 -11.28
C SER A 23 -17.23 0.27 -12.00
N GLU A 24 -16.83 -0.80 -12.66
CA GLU A 24 -17.75 -1.78 -13.24
C GLU A 24 -17.58 -3.12 -12.52
N GLU A 25 -18.68 -3.64 -11.97
CA GLU A 25 -18.70 -4.93 -11.30
C GLU A 25 -19.62 -5.90 -12.02
N LYS A 26 -19.16 -7.14 -12.17
CA LYS A 26 -19.98 -8.24 -12.68
C LYS A 26 -20.80 -8.84 -11.55
N ILE A 27 -22.12 -8.78 -11.67
CA ILE A 27 -23.06 -9.33 -10.69
C ILE A 27 -23.96 -10.33 -11.44
N GLY A 28 -23.66 -11.61 -11.28
CA GLY A 28 -24.25 -12.67 -12.11
C GLY A 28 -23.81 -12.53 -13.56
N ASP A 29 -24.78 -12.47 -14.50
CA ASP A 29 -24.51 -12.32 -15.93
C ASP A 29 -24.51 -10.87 -16.42
N LYS A 30 -24.76 -9.90 -15.52
CA LYS A 30 -24.87 -8.49 -15.86
C LYS A 30 -23.70 -7.68 -15.33
N GLN A 31 -23.24 -6.72 -16.13
CA GLN A 31 -22.31 -5.68 -15.69
C GLN A 31 -23.10 -4.53 -15.07
N TYR A 32 -22.69 -4.10 -13.88
CA TYR A 32 -23.27 -2.94 -13.21
C TYR A 32 -22.23 -1.87 -13.02
N LYS A 33 -22.66 -0.64 -13.27
CA LYS A 33 -21.88 0.54 -12.92
C LYS A 33 -22.08 0.85 -11.45
N ILE A 34 -20.98 0.85 -10.71
CA ILE A 34 -20.95 1.20 -9.30
C ILE A 34 -20.39 2.61 -9.18
N VAL A 35 -21.06 3.43 -8.37
CA VAL A 35 -20.69 4.84 -8.15
C VAL A 35 -20.56 5.07 -6.66
N GLU A 36 -19.33 5.32 -6.21
CA GLU A 36 -19.02 5.37 -4.78
C GLU A 36 -18.24 6.62 -4.42
N HIS A 37 -18.37 7.03 -3.16
CA HIS A 37 -17.45 7.98 -2.57
C HIS A 37 -17.27 7.63 -1.10
N GLY A 38 -16.01 7.52 -0.69
CA GLY A 38 -15.62 7.33 0.69
C GLY A 38 -15.19 8.64 1.33
N GLY A 39 -15.17 8.68 2.65
CA GLY A 39 -14.56 9.78 3.37
C GLY A 39 -14.17 9.34 4.76
N GLY A 40 -13.12 9.92 5.30
CA GLY A 40 -12.74 9.64 6.67
C GLY A 40 -11.89 10.75 7.25
N ILE A 41 -12.15 11.09 8.51
CA ILE A 41 -11.33 11.97 9.33
C ILE A 41 -11.39 11.46 10.77
N ASN A 42 -10.24 11.39 11.46
CA ASN A 42 -10.07 11.12 12.90
C ASN A 42 -11.27 10.47 13.62
N GLY A 43 -11.40 9.15 13.54
CA GLY A 43 -12.47 8.40 14.24
C GLY A 43 -13.80 8.34 13.48
N PHE A 44 -13.94 9.02 12.36
CA PHE A 44 -15.12 8.97 11.49
C PHE A 44 -14.74 8.42 10.12
N ASN A 45 -15.55 7.50 9.61
CA ASN A 45 -15.51 7.12 8.21
C ASN A 45 -16.90 6.88 7.67
N THR A 46 -17.05 7.16 6.37
CA THR A 46 -18.29 7.03 5.63
C THR A 46 -18.02 6.39 4.28
N ILE A 47 -19.01 5.69 3.78
CA ILE A 47 -19.10 5.32 2.38
C ILE A 47 -20.51 5.54 1.90
N ILE A 48 -20.62 6.17 0.73
CA ILE A 48 -21.84 6.20 -0.07
C ILE A 48 -21.58 5.36 -1.32
N SER A 49 -22.45 4.40 -1.59
CA SER A 49 -22.37 3.52 -2.74
C SER A 49 -23.71 3.46 -3.46
N ARG A 50 -23.67 3.49 -4.79
CA ARG A 50 -24.84 3.52 -5.64
C ARG A 50 -24.71 2.52 -6.78
N VAL A 51 -25.83 1.86 -7.07
CA VAL A 51 -26.01 1.12 -8.33
C VAL A 51 -27.15 1.79 -9.10
N PRO A 52 -26.86 2.75 -10.00
CA PRO A 52 -27.90 3.59 -10.61
C PRO A 52 -28.94 2.81 -11.42
N ALA A 53 -28.53 1.70 -12.07
CA ALA A 53 -29.41 0.88 -12.91
C ALA A 53 -30.63 0.35 -12.14
N ASP A 54 -30.41 -0.08 -10.89
CA ASP A 54 -31.46 -0.65 -10.04
C ASP A 54 -31.95 0.29 -8.94
N LYS A 55 -31.46 1.55 -8.95
CA LYS A 55 -31.79 2.58 -7.97
C LYS A 55 -31.45 2.20 -6.52
N ASN A 56 -30.41 1.38 -6.34
CA ASN A 56 -29.89 1.03 -5.02
C ASN A 56 -28.94 2.12 -4.51
N LEU A 57 -29.07 2.45 -3.23
CA LEU A 57 -28.22 3.38 -2.50
C LEU A 57 -27.91 2.79 -1.12
N VAL A 58 -26.62 2.64 -0.83
CA VAL A 58 -26.10 2.23 0.47
C VAL A 58 -25.31 3.40 1.05
N ILE A 59 -25.62 3.79 2.30
CA ILE A 59 -24.88 4.80 3.04
C ILE A 59 -24.49 4.18 4.38
N LEU A 60 -23.21 4.07 4.65
CA LEU A 60 -22.70 3.63 5.94
C LEU A 60 -21.99 4.80 6.61
N LEU A 61 -22.41 5.11 7.83
CA LEU A 61 -21.81 6.14 8.67
C LEU A 61 -21.23 5.47 9.91
N ASN A 62 -19.97 5.73 10.20
CA ASN A 62 -19.30 5.19 11.37
C ASN A 62 -18.53 6.28 12.12
N ASN A 63 -18.62 6.22 13.45
CA ASN A 63 -18.03 7.15 14.41
C ASN A 63 -17.01 6.47 15.34
N THR A 64 -16.62 5.24 15.05
CA THR A 64 -15.63 4.49 15.85
C THR A 64 -14.25 4.38 15.18
N GLY A 65 -14.10 4.84 13.93
CA GLY A 65 -12.85 4.80 13.17
C GLY A 65 -12.40 3.38 12.82
N GLY A 66 -11.63 3.23 11.74
CA GLY A 66 -10.97 1.96 11.40
C GLY A 66 -11.89 0.78 11.01
N THR A 67 -13.21 0.97 10.94
CA THR A 67 -14.15 -0.04 10.47
C THR A 67 -14.01 -0.27 8.96
N ILE A 68 -14.05 -1.54 8.55
CA ILE A 68 -13.95 -2.00 7.15
C ILE A 68 -15.25 -1.77 6.36
N LEU A 69 -15.64 -0.50 6.21
CA LEU A 69 -16.88 -0.11 5.53
C LEU A 69 -16.96 -0.60 4.08
N GLY A 70 -15.82 -0.75 3.39
CA GLY A 70 -15.77 -1.33 2.04
C GLY A 70 -16.30 -2.78 2.01
N GLU A 71 -15.78 -3.65 2.87
CA GLU A 71 -16.24 -5.04 2.96
C GLU A 71 -17.70 -5.15 3.40
N MET A 72 -18.14 -4.27 4.32
CA MET A 72 -19.55 -4.19 4.71
C MET A 72 -20.44 -3.79 3.52
N ASN A 73 -20.01 -2.80 2.75
CA ASN A 73 -20.72 -2.33 1.56
C ASN A 73 -20.79 -3.42 0.48
N GLU A 74 -19.68 -4.11 0.20
CA GLU A 74 -19.64 -5.27 -0.70
C GLU A 74 -20.59 -6.39 -0.24
N ALA A 75 -20.58 -6.73 1.06
CA ALA A 75 -21.46 -7.74 1.62
C ALA A 75 -22.95 -7.34 1.52
N ILE A 76 -23.29 -6.08 1.80
CA ILE A 76 -24.65 -5.55 1.64
C ILE A 76 -25.05 -5.61 0.17
N ARG A 77 -24.18 -5.20 -0.77
CA ARG A 77 -24.43 -5.29 -2.21
C ARG A 77 -24.65 -6.74 -2.63
N ALA A 78 -23.84 -7.68 -2.17
CA ALA A 78 -24.04 -9.10 -2.41
C ALA A 78 -25.41 -9.59 -1.90
N ILE A 79 -25.84 -9.17 -0.71
CA ILE A 79 -27.18 -9.47 -0.17
C ILE A 79 -28.28 -8.90 -1.08
N LEU A 80 -28.17 -7.64 -1.52
CA LEU A 80 -29.16 -7.00 -2.40
C LEU A 80 -29.34 -7.75 -3.74
N TYR A 81 -28.28 -8.41 -4.22
CA TYR A 81 -28.27 -9.17 -5.46
C TYR A 81 -28.36 -10.70 -5.26
N ASN A 82 -28.72 -11.16 -4.06
CA ASN A 82 -28.82 -12.58 -3.72
C ASN A 82 -27.55 -13.39 -4.05
N GLN A 83 -26.37 -12.77 -3.92
CA GLN A 83 -25.09 -13.43 -4.05
C GLN A 83 -24.61 -14.01 -2.72
N THR A 84 -23.67 -14.95 -2.80
CA THR A 84 -22.93 -15.39 -1.62
C THR A 84 -22.06 -14.25 -1.09
N TYR A 85 -21.97 -14.13 0.22
CA TYR A 85 -21.19 -13.09 0.87
C TYR A 85 -20.42 -13.67 2.07
N SER A 86 -19.33 -13.01 2.42
CA SER A 86 -18.58 -13.31 3.65
C SER A 86 -18.88 -12.24 4.70
N GLN A 87 -18.96 -12.65 5.96
CA GLN A 87 -19.06 -11.67 7.04
C GLN A 87 -17.73 -10.88 7.13
N PRO A 88 -17.80 -9.55 7.25
CA PRO A 88 -16.62 -8.69 7.39
C PRO A 88 -15.85 -9.08 8.65
N LYS A 89 -14.54 -9.28 8.52
CA LYS A 89 -13.69 -9.73 9.63
C LYS A 89 -13.20 -8.55 10.48
N LYS A 90 -13.12 -8.74 11.79
CA LYS A 90 -12.55 -7.72 12.68
C LYS A 90 -11.07 -7.49 12.35
N SER A 91 -10.63 -6.24 12.35
CA SER A 91 -9.23 -5.95 12.07
C SER A 91 -8.35 -6.33 13.26
N MET A 92 -7.35 -7.20 13.06
CA MET A 92 -6.37 -7.52 14.11
C MET A 92 -5.53 -6.31 14.51
N ALA A 93 -5.36 -5.32 13.60
CA ALA A 93 -4.48 -4.19 13.81
C ALA A 93 -4.85 -3.38 15.06
N ILE A 94 -6.14 -3.21 15.35
CA ILE A 94 -6.60 -2.43 16.50
C ILE A 94 -6.18 -3.11 17.80
N GLU A 95 -6.49 -4.40 17.96
CA GLU A 95 -6.12 -5.20 19.14
C GLU A 95 -4.60 -5.28 19.32
N LEU A 96 -3.86 -5.40 18.20
CA LEU A 96 -2.41 -5.43 18.23
C LEU A 96 -1.81 -4.09 18.66
N LEU A 97 -2.34 -2.97 18.16
CA LEU A 97 -1.85 -1.64 18.54
C LEU A 97 -1.91 -1.43 20.06
N ASP A 98 -3.05 -1.74 20.68
CA ASP A 98 -3.26 -1.54 22.11
C ASP A 98 -2.24 -2.34 22.91
N VAL A 99 -2.05 -3.62 22.57
CA VAL A 99 -1.13 -4.50 23.29
C VAL A 99 0.34 -4.17 23.01
N PHE A 100 0.73 -3.88 21.77
CA PHE A 100 2.10 -3.44 21.46
C PHE A 100 2.41 -2.11 22.14
N SER A 101 1.44 -1.20 22.21
CA SER A 101 1.60 0.08 22.89
C SER A 101 1.73 -0.10 24.40
N GLU A 102 0.83 -0.83 25.06
CA GLU A 102 0.77 -0.87 26.52
C GLU A 102 1.66 -1.94 27.15
N GLN A 103 1.78 -3.10 26.51
CA GLN A 103 2.41 -4.30 27.07
C GLN A 103 3.71 -4.70 26.34
N GLY A 104 4.00 -4.04 25.21
CA GLY A 104 5.24 -4.18 24.46
C GLY A 104 5.32 -5.42 23.56
N VAL A 105 6.51 -5.65 23.00
CA VAL A 105 6.77 -6.63 21.94
C VAL A 105 6.34 -8.06 22.27
N LYS A 106 6.65 -8.56 23.48
CA LYS A 106 6.39 -9.96 23.83
C LYS A 106 4.89 -10.27 23.83
N ALA A 107 4.11 -9.44 24.51
CA ALA A 107 2.66 -9.60 24.57
C ALA A 107 2.01 -9.42 23.19
N GLY A 108 2.46 -8.43 22.40
CA GLY A 108 1.94 -8.18 21.06
C GLY A 108 2.16 -9.36 20.09
N THR A 109 3.35 -9.97 20.12
CA THR A 109 3.67 -11.13 19.27
C THR A 109 2.92 -12.40 19.69
N GLU A 110 2.66 -12.59 20.99
CA GLU A 110 1.81 -13.68 21.50
C GLU A 110 0.35 -13.49 21.09
N LEU A 111 -0.17 -12.27 21.19
CA LEU A 111 -1.52 -11.94 20.74
C LEU A 111 -1.68 -12.18 19.23
N TYR A 112 -0.71 -11.76 18.42
CA TYR A 112 -0.72 -12.01 16.98
C TYR A 112 -0.84 -13.51 16.68
N LYS A 113 -0.06 -14.36 17.34
CA LYS A 113 -0.14 -15.83 17.16
C LYS A 113 -1.50 -16.40 17.55
N LYS A 114 -2.18 -15.81 18.54
CA LYS A 114 -3.53 -16.19 18.95
C LYS A 114 -4.56 -15.76 17.91
N LEU A 115 -4.56 -14.48 17.52
CA LEU A 115 -5.52 -13.91 16.58
C LEU A 115 -5.38 -14.50 15.17
N LYS A 116 -4.16 -14.88 14.75
CA LYS A 116 -3.92 -15.54 13.46
C LYS A 116 -4.70 -16.86 13.29
N LYS A 117 -5.05 -17.53 14.40
CA LYS A 117 -5.84 -18.77 14.38
C LYS A 117 -7.34 -18.53 14.45
N ASP A 118 -7.77 -17.32 14.77
CA ASP A 118 -9.17 -16.97 14.94
C ASP A 118 -9.76 -16.51 13.59
N PRO A 119 -10.75 -17.23 13.03
CA PRO A 119 -11.34 -16.89 11.73
C PRO A 119 -12.16 -15.58 11.76
N THR A 120 -12.52 -15.07 12.95
CA THR A 120 -13.27 -13.82 13.10
C THR A 120 -12.42 -12.59 12.80
N TYR A 121 -11.10 -12.74 12.82
CA TYR A 121 -10.16 -11.66 12.62
C TYR A 121 -9.48 -11.73 11.24
N GLY A 122 -9.20 -10.55 10.69
CA GLY A 122 -8.54 -10.36 9.41
C GLY A 122 -7.35 -9.42 9.52
N ILE A 123 -6.36 -9.65 8.65
CA ILE A 123 -5.20 -8.78 8.51
C ILE A 123 -5.30 -8.08 7.15
N LYS A 124 -5.08 -6.77 7.16
CA LYS A 124 -4.97 -5.93 5.98
C LYS A 124 -3.66 -5.19 6.04
N GLU A 125 -2.94 -5.19 4.92
CA GLU A 125 -1.61 -4.59 4.81
C GLU A 125 -1.63 -3.14 5.31
N GLY A 126 -2.52 -2.30 4.77
CA GLY A 126 -2.62 -0.90 5.16
C GLY A 126 -2.96 -0.68 6.64
N HIS A 127 -3.77 -1.56 7.25
CA HIS A 127 -4.12 -1.43 8.67
C HIS A 127 -2.91 -1.73 9.57
N ILE A 128 -2.16 -2.81 9.26
CA ILE A 128 -0.91 -3.13 9.97
C ILE A 128 0.13 -2.04 9.74
N ASN A 129 0.21 -1.49 8.52
CA ASN A 129 1.12 -0.40 8.21
C ASN A 129 0.83 0.83 9.08
N ASN A 130 -0.44 1.23 9.16
CA ASN A 130 -0.87 2.39 9.92
C ASN A 130 -0.52 2.27 11.40
N ILE A 131 -0.76 1.12 12.03
CA ILE A 131 -0.41 0.93 13.45
C ILE A 131 1.11 0.90 13.67
N GLY A 132 1.88 0.39 12.71
CA GLY A 132 3.35 0.45 12.74
C GLY A 132 3.85 1.90 12.75
N TYR A 133 3.29 2.76 11.89
CA TYR A 133 3.62 4.18 11.87
C TYR A 133 3.15 4.92 13.12
N GLN A 134 2.01 4.56 13.70
CA GLN A 134 1.56 5.14 14.98
C GLN A 134 2.54 4.82 16.11
N LEU A 135 3.05 3.59 16.17
CA LEU A 135 4.07 3.18 17.14
C LEU A 135 5.40 3.91 16.88
N LEU A 136 5.84 4.06 15.62
CA LEU A 136 7.02 4.87 15.27
C LEU A 136 6.87 6.33 15.71
N GLY A 137 5.73 6.95 15.41
CA GLY A 137 5.43 8.33 15.81
C GLY A 137 5.39 8.51 17.34
N SER A 138 5.07 7.44 18.07
CA SER A 138 5.11 7.38 19.54
C SER A 138 6.49 7.04 20.11
N GLY A 139 7.52 6.90 19.27
CA GLY A 139 8.89 6.54 19.68
C GLY A 139 9.09 5.06 20.03
N LYS A 140 8.07 4.21 19.86
CA LYS A 140 8.10 2.76 20.15
C LYS A 140 8.67 1.98 18.97
N LYS A 141 9.95 2.24 18.69
CA LYS A 141 10.64 1.78 17.48
C LYS A 141 10.72 0.25 17.39
N LYS A 142 11.01 -0.42 18.50
CA LYS A 142 11.15 -1.88 18.54
C LYS A 142 9.80 -2.58 18.33
N GLU A 143 8.75 -2.04 18.92
CA GLU A 143 7.37 -2.47 18.73
C GLU A 143 6.95 -2.30 17.27
N ALA A 144 7.24 -1.14 16.68
CA ALA A 144 6.93 -0.88 15.29
C ALA A 144 7.66 -1.85 14.34
N ILE A 145 8.94 -2.13 14.56
CA ILE A 145 9.70 -3.11 13.77
C ILE A 145 9.00 -4.47 13.77
N GLU A 146 8.53 -4.94 14.92
CA GLU A 146 7.83 -6.24 15.02
C GLU A 146 6.48 -6.22 14.32
N VAL A 147 5.75 -5.11 14.39
CA VAL A 147 4.51 -4.92 13.64
C VAL A 147 4.76 -4.92 12.12
N PHE A 148 5.80 -4.25 11.64
CA PHE A 148 6.14 -4.27 10.22
C PHE A 148 6.68 -5.63 9.75
N LYS A 149 7.36 -6.39 10.62
CA LYS A 149 7.71 -7.80 10.34
C LYS A 149 6.46 -8.66 10.14
N ILE A 150 5.42 -8.48 10.97
CA ILE A 150 4.12 -9.14 10.78
C ILE A 150 3.52 -8.77 9.41
N ASN A 151 3.66 -7.51 8.99
CA ASN A 151 3.18 -7.06 7.69
C ASN A 151 3.89 -7.79 6.55
N VAL A 152 5.23 -7.86 6.58
CA VAL A 152 6.05 -8.57 5.60
C VAL A 152 5.78 -10.08 5.60
N GLU A 153 5.57 -10.69 6.77
CA GLU A 153 5.21 -12.12 6.88
C GLU A 153 3.87 -12.41 6.19
N THR A 154 2.90 -11.50 6.32
CA THR A 154 1.55 -11.68 5.76
C THR A 154 1.48 -11.31 4.29
N PHE A 155 2.25 -10.30 3.86
CA PHE A 155 2.27 -9.77 2.50
C PHE A 155 3.69 -9.76 1.91
N PRO A 156 4.30 -10.94 1.67
CA PRO A 156 5.71 -11.06 1.26
C PRO A 156 6.00 -10.54 -0.15
N LYS A 157 4.99 -10.10 -0.90
CA LYS A 157 5.13 -9.51 -2.24
C LYS A 157 4.83 -8.02 -2.28
N SER A 158 4.48 -7.40 -1.14
CA SER A 158 4.23 -5.97 -1.10
C SER A 158 5.54 -5.20 -0.94
N GLY A 159 5.88 -4.35 -1.91
CA GLY A 159 7.00 -3.42 -1.78
C GLY A 159 6.81 -2.49 -0.57
N ASN A 160 5.61 -1.92 -0.42
CA ASN A 160 5.25 -1.01 0.68
C ASN A 160 5.52 -1.62 2.08
N ALA A 161 5.20 -2.90 2.28
CA ALA A 161 5.48 -3.57 3.56
C ALA A 161 6.99 -3.63 3.87
N TYR A 162 7.84 -3.90 2.87
CA TYR A 162 9.30 -3.88 3.03
C TYR A 162 9.84 -2.47 3.21
N ASP A 163 9.30 -1.48 2.49
CA ASP A 163 9.69 -0.08 2.64
C ASP A 163 9.43 0.43 4.06
N SER A 164 8.23 0.18 4.57
CA SER A 164 7.81 0.58 5.92
C SER A 164 8.65 -0.12 7.01
N LEU A 165 9.01 -1.39 6.79
CA LEU A 165 9.96 -2.09 7.67
C LEU A 165 11.37 -1.47 7.61
N GLY A 166 11.82 -1.07 6.42
CA GLY A 166 13.08 -0.37 6.21
C GLY A 166 13.13 0.96 6.97
N GLU A 167 12.05 1.74 6.94
CA GLU A 167 11.91 2.99 7.69
C GLU A 167 11.98 2.76 9.21
N ALA A 168 11.35 1.71 9.70
CA ALA A 168 11.39 1.37 11.12
C ALA A 168 12.81 1.00 11.59
N TYR A 169 13.54 0.20 10.81
CA TYR A 169 14.95 -0.11 11.09
C TYR A 169 15.84 1.13 11.03
N LEU A 170 15.61 2.01 10.05
CA LEU A 170 16.36 3.26 9.95
C LEU A 170 16.12 4.15 11.18
N ALA A 171 14.87 4.22 11.66
CA ALA A 171 14.50 4.96 12.86
C ALA A 171 15.18 4.38 14.12
N ASP A 172 15.33 3.06 14.22
CA ASP A 172 16.03 2.37 15.32
C ASP A 172 17.57 2.47 15.22
N GLY A 173 18.09 2.82 14.05
CA GLY A 173 19.52 2.99 13.78
C GLY A 173 20.19 1.79 13.09
N GLU A 174 19.42 0.75 12.79
CA GLU A 174 19.84 -0.49 12.13
C GLU A 174 19.94 -0.30 10.61
N LYS A 175 20.95 0.46 10.17
CA LYS A 175 21.07 0.93 8.77
C LYS A 175 21.24 -0.20 7.76
N GLU A 176 21.98 -1.24 8.11
CA GLU A 176 22.23 -2.38 7.23
C GLU A 176 20.94 -3.14 6.94
N LEU A 177 20.10 -3.35 7.97
CA LEU A 177 18.79 -3.98 7.83
C LEU A 177 17.82 -3.08 7.06
N ALA A 178 17.87 -1.76 7.28
CA ALA A 178 17.06 -0.81 6.52
C ALA A 178 17.37 -0.90 5.01
N ILE A 179 18.66 -0.88 4.63
CA ILE A 179 19.09 -0.97 3.23
C ILE A 179 18.61 -2.28 2.60
N ALA A 180 18.75 -3.41 3.29
CA ALA A 180 18.29 -4.69 2.77
C ALA A 180 16.79 -4.69 2.45
N ASN A 181 15.97 -4.12 3.33
CA ASN A 181 14.52 -4.04 3.14
C ASN A 181 14.13 -3.03 2.04
N TYR A 182 14.77 -1.87 1.97
CA TYR A 182 14.54 -0.92 0.87
C TYR A 182 14.94 -1.47 -0.50
N SER A 183 16.04 -2.23 -0.58
CA SER A 183 16.41 -2.93 -1.81
C SER A 183 15.33 -3.92 -2.20
N LYS A 184 14.81 -4.69 -1.23
CA LYS A 184 13.74 -5.66 -1.48
C LYS A 184 12.44 -5.01 -1.93
N SER A 185 12.07 -3.88 -1.33
CA SER A 185 10.89 -3.11 -1.76
C SER A 185 10.95 -2.75 -3.24
N VAL A 186 12.12 -2.32 -3.71
CA VAL A 186 12.31 -1.87 -5.10
C VAL A 186 12.42 -3.00 -6.10
N GLU A 187 12.92 -4.16 -5.67
CA GLU A 187 12.81 -5.37 -6.49
C GLU A 187 11.35 -5.77 -6.73
N LEU A 188 10.48 -5.58 -5.73
CA LEU A 188 9.08 -5.97 -5.80
C LEU A 188 8.21 -4.93 -6.51
N ASP A 189 8.44 -3.65 -6.24
CA ASP A 189 7.74 -2.54 -6.89
C ASP A 189 8.73 -1.43 -7.31
N PRO A 190 9.20 -1.46 -8.57
CA PRO A 190 10.07 -0.45 -9.12
C PRO A 190 9.44 0.95 -9.25
N PHE A 191 8.11 1.06 -9.20
CA PHE A 191 7.42 2.35 -9.29
C PHE A 191 7.37 3.05 -7.91
N GLU A 192 7.23 2.28 -6.84
CA GLU A 192 7.34 2.79 -5.47
C GLU A 192 8.75 3.31 -5.16
N ALA A 193 9.77 2.70 -5.77
CA ALA A 193 11.18 3.09 -5.68
C ALA A 193 11.46 4.57 -5.97
N GLY A 194 10.72 5.17 -6.92
CA GLY A 194 10.90 6.56 -7.34
C GLY A 194 10.39 7.58 -6.32
N ARG A 195 9.44 7.20 -5.45
CA ARG A 195 8.92 8.08 -4.39
C ARG A 195 9.91 8.25 -3.23
N ASN A 196 10.76 7.26 -2.97
CA ASN A 196 11.59 7.18 -1.76
C ASN A 196 13.07 7.53 -1.99
N GLU A 197 13.41 8.16 -3.12
CA GLU A 197 14.79 8.61 -3.43
C GLU A 197 15.38 9.56 -2.38
N GLY A 198 14.55 10.34 -1.68
CA GLY A 198 14.97 11.28 -0.65
C GLY A 198 15.60 10.62 0.59
N ALA A 199 15.03 9.51 1.06
CA ALA A 199 15.57 8.71 2.18
C ALA A 199 16.90 8.04 1.80
N ARG A 200 17.04 7.64 0.52
CA ARG A 200 18.25 7.02 -0.03
C ARG A 200 19.46 7.95 -0.11
N ARG A 201 19.24 9.26 -0.30
CA ARG A 201 20.33 10.27 -0.34
C ARG A 201 21.05 10.45 1.00
N GLN A 202 20.44 10.04 2.11
CA GLN A 202 21.05 10.10 3.44
C GLN A 202 21.92 8.87 3.78
N MET A 203 22.03 7.90 2.85
CA MET A 203 22.78 6.66 3.06
C MET A 203 24.30 6.87 2.86
N PRO A 204 25.16 6.31 3.73
CA PRO A 204 26.61 6.40 3.56
C PRO A 204 27.08 5.64 2.31
N SER A 205 28.00 6.25 1.56
CA SER A 205 28.51 5.87 0.24
C SER A 205 29.20 4.49 0.11
N ARG A 206 29.23 3.67 1.17
CA ARG A 206 30.04 2.44 1.23
C ARG A 206 29.43 1.20 0.56
N HIS A 207 28.19 1.26 0.08
CA HIS A 207 27.52 0.11 -0.58
C HIS A 207 27.31 0.26 -2.08
N GLN A 208 28.00 1.21 -2.73
CA GLN A 208 27.96 1.36 -4.20
C GLN A 208 28.65 0.20 -4.97
N GLY A 209 29.06 -0.86 -4.28
CA GLY A 209 29.79 -2.01 -4.83
C GLY A 209 28.96 -3.26 -5.09
N GLN A 210 27.64 -3.26 -4.91
CA GLN A 210 26.78 -4.40 -5.26
C GLN A 210 25.66 -3.96 -6.19
N GLY A 211 26.03 -3.76 -7.46
CA GLY A 211 25.25 -4.19 -8.61
C GLY A 211 23.77 -3.83 -8.70
N PHE A 212 23.39 -2.57 -8.58
CA PHE A 212 22.23 -2.04 -9.31
C PHE A 212 22.54 -0.60 -9.74
N CYS A 213 22.59 -0.39 -11.05
CA CYS A 213 22.97 0.85 -11.68
C CYS A 213 21.95 1.95 -11.38
N CYS A 214 22.28 2.86 -10.46
CA CYS A 214 21.64 4.18 -10.32
C CYS A 214 22.71 5.29 -10.35
N ARG A 215 23.70 5.13 -11.23
CA ARG A 215 24.55 6.20 -11.77
C ARG A 215 24.35 6.06 -13.28
N GLU A 216 23.41 6.75 -13.89
CA GLU A 216 23.41 8.18 -14.18
C GLU A 216 21.97 8.68 -14.28
N GLY A 217 21.77 9.98 -14.09
CA GLY A 217 20.47 10.62 -13.85
C GLY A 217 19.33 10.14 -14.74
N CYS A 218 18.20 9.83 -14.10
CA CYS A 218 16.92 9.70 -14.78
C CYS A 218 16.51 11.10 -15.29
N GLU A 219 16.94 11.47 -16.49
CA GLU A 219 16.45 12.67 -17.17
C GLU A 219 15.06 12.33 -17.75
N ILE A 220 14.00 12.79 -17.08
CA ILE A 220 12.65 12.76 -17.63
C ILE A 220 12.62 13.75 -18.80
N ARG A 221 12.77 13.26 -20.04
CA ARG A 221 12.38 14.05 -21.22
C ARG A 221 11.03 13.57 -21.70
N GLY A 222 10.15 14.56 -21.89
CA GLY A 222 8.80 14.38 -22.36
C GLY A 222 8.74 13.59 -23.67
N ASP A 223 7.79 12.66 -23.65
CA ASP A 223 7.09 12.04 -24.77
C ASP A 223 7.90 11.16 -25.75
N ARG A 224 7.48 9.88 -25.78
CA ARG A 224 7.84 8.77 -26.68
C ARG A 224 9.07 7.90 -26.33
N GLY A 225 8.77 6.79 -25.64
CA GLY A 225 9.43 5.48 -25.82
C GLY A 225 10.73 5.23 -25.05
N VAL A 226 10.69 4.32 -24.07
CA VAL A 226 11.89 3.81 -23.39
C VAL A 226 12.63 2.83 -24.32
N ARG A 227 13.87 3.16 -24.70
CA ARG A 227 14.82 2.21 -25.32
C ARG A 227 16.01 1.99 -24.39
N CYS A 228 16.19 0.75 -23.96
CA CYS A 228 17.42 0.30 -23.28
C CYS A 228 18.43 -0.19 -24.31
N HIS A 229 19.58 0.47 -24.44
CA HIS A 229 20.73 -0.10 -25.15
C HIS A 229 21.65 -0.81 -24.14
N ARG A 230 21.83 -2.13 -24.32
CA ARG A 230 22.86 -2.92 -23.64
C ARG A 230 24.24 -2.45 -24.10
N ALA A 231 25.08 -1.95 -23.20
CA ALA A 231 26.51 -1.82 -23.45
C ALA A 231 27.23 -3.06 -22.88
N SER A 232 27.84 -3.83 -23.78
CA SER A 232 28.74 -4.94 -23.45
C SER A 232 30.04 -4.41 -22.85
N SER A 233 30.50 -5.13 -21.82
CA SER A 233 31.75 -4.99 -21.09
C SER A 233 33.01 -4.77 -21.94
N GLY A 234 33.84 -3.82 -21.49
CA GLY A 234 35.30 -3.88 -21.61
C GLY A 234 35.93 -3.16 -22.81
N GLY A 235 36.69 -2.09 -22.54
CA GLY A 235 37.65 -1.54 -23.50
C GLY A 235 38.02 -0.08 -23.24
N ILE A 236 39.28 0.16 -22.88
CA ILE A 236 39.91 1.48 -22.78
C ILE A 236 39.82 2.19 -24.15
N ILE A 237 39.19 3.36 -24.21
CA ILE A 237 39.21 4.21 -25.42
C ILE A 237 40.22 5.34 -25.20
N ARG A 238 41.36 5.22 -25.91
CA ARG A 238 42.31 6.31 -26.14
C ARG A 238 41.70 7.32 -27.12
N TRP A 239 41.78 8.60 -26.78
CA TRP A 239 41.44 9.70 -27.67
C TRP A 239 42.44 9.80 -28.83
N LYS A 240 41.95 9.80 -30.07
CA LYS A 240 42.67 10.38 -31.22
C LYS A 240 41.81 11.48 -31.80
N SER A 241 42.31 12.71 -31.69
CA SER A 241 41.86 13.87 -32.46
C SER A 241 42.20 13.65 -33.94
N VAL A 242 41.23 13.85 -34.82
CA VAL A 242 41.53 14.09 -36.24
C VAL A 242 40.84 15.40 -36.63
N THR A 243 41.65 16.43 -36.74
CA THR A 243 41.39 17.62 -37.54
C THR A 243 41.80 17.35 -38.98
N SER A 244 40.88 17.57 -39.91
CA SER A 244 41.05 18.32 -41.16
C SER A 244 39.72 18.34 -41.89
#